data_AF-A0A7T9XW84-F1
#
_entry.id   AF-A0A7T9XW84-F1
#
_cell.length_a   1.000
_cell.length_b   1.000
_cell.length_c   1.000
_cell.angle_alpha   90.00
_cell.angle_beta   90.00
_cell.angle_gamma   90.00
#
_symmetry.space_group_name_H-M   'P 1'
#
loop_
_entity.id
_entity.type
_entity.pdbx_description
1 polymer ?
#
loop_
_entity_poly.entity_id
_entity_poly.type
_entity_poly.pdbx_seq_one_letter_code
_entity_poly.pdbx_strand_id
1 'polypeptide(L)'
;MKCKLPVLWLFFAPFGALAQHCPAINAIQQIGLSYSAETGGDEQWIGSLQGSIPQGKTAIKDFSEAVLILDDEVDEVNSVHQGKFQKCTYNLQAEGWQLDMYYGNKTWRASIIGKPHWEYQKTPFLEIYQCSGVAAEECKFDILPAESAS
;
A
#
# COMPACT_ATOMS: atom_id res chain seq x y z
N MET A 1 -48.97 31.13 9.65
CA MET A 1 -48.18 31.67 8.53
C MET A 1 -46.71 31.27 8.70
N LYS A 2 -46.12 30.72 7.64
CA LYS A 2 -44.68 30.57 7.35
C LYS A 2 -43.86 29.68 8.31
N CYS A 3 -44.00 28.36 8.13
CA CYS A 3 -42.85 27.46 8.26
C CYS A 3 -41.86 27.79 7.14
N LYS A 4 -40.63 28.16 7.49
CA LYS A 4 -39.50 28.19 6.56
C LYS A 4 -38.37 27.44 7.21
N LEU A 5 -38.08 26.25 6.72
CA LEU A 5 -36.74 25.71 6.47
C LEU A 5 -36.93 24.45 5.60
N PRO A 6 -36.02 24.21 4.65
CA PRO A 6 -34.84 23.48 5.05
C PRO A 6 -33.56 24.16 4.55
N VAL A 7 -32.64 24.36 5.47
CA VAL A 7 -31.23 24.53 5.16
C VAL A 7 -30.77 23.18 4.61
N LEU A 8 -30.40 23.17 3.32
CA LEU A 8 -29.66 22.07 2.71
C LEU A 8 -28.36 21.89 3.50
N TRP A 9 -28.29 20.83 4.30
CA TRP A 9 -27.03 20.31 4.82
C TRP A 9 -26.29 19.66 3.65
N LEU A 10 -25.45 20.44 2.98
CA LEU A 10 -24.40 19.93 2.13
C LEU A 10 -23.44 19.15 3.04
N PHE A 11 -23.60 17.83 3.07
CA PHE A 11 -22.57 16.92 3.58
C PHE A 11 -21.34 17.09 2.70
N PHE A 12 -20.44 17.98 3.10
CA PHE A 12 -19.04 17.88 2.73
C PHE A 12 -18.54 16.57 3.35
N ALA A 13 -18.54 15.49 2.57
CA ALA A 13 -17.78 14.31 2.95
C ALA A 13 -16.32 14.78 3.05
N PRO A 14 -15.67 14.72 4.23
CA PRO A 14 -14.25 14.94 4.29
C PRO A 14 -13.63 13.86 3.38
N PHE A 15 -12.74 14.26 2.48
CA PHE A 15 -11.97 13.33 1.65
C PHE A 15 -11.17 12.44 2.60
N GLY A 16 -11.78 11.33 3.01
CA GLY A 16 -11.26 10.42 4.01
C GLY A 16 -10.09 9.66 3.41
N ALA A 17 -9.05 9.44 4.23
CA ALA A 17 -7.96 8.56 3.84
C ALA A 17 -8.53 7.19 3.42
N LEU A 18 -8.06 6.66 2.31
CA LEU A 18 -8.53 5.38 1.78
C LEU A 18 -7.76 4.25 2.45
N ALA A 19 -8.44 3.48 3.31
CA ALA A 19 -7.85 2.30 3.94
C ALA A 19 -7.47 1.27 2.87
N GLN A 20 -6.24 0.79 2.94
CA GLN A 20 -5.65 -0.19 2.04
C GLN A 20 -4.78 -1.20 2.81
N HIS A 21 -4.46 -2.31 2.15
CA HIS A 21 -3.55 -3.33 2.66
C HIS A 21 -2.87 -4.05 1.49
N CYS A 22 -1.77 -4.74 1.75
CA CYS A 22 -1.17 -5.62 0.73
C CYS A 22 -2.15 -6.72 0.32
N PRO A 23 -2.17 -7.13 -0.96
CA PRO A 23 -3.12 -8.13 -1.43
C PRO A 23 -2.83 -9.50 -0.80
N ALA A 24 -3.87 -10.16 -0.32
CA ALA A 24 -3.75 -11.54 0.16
C ALA A 24 -3.29 -12.45 -1.01
N ILE A 25 -2.45 -13.43 -0.73
CA ILE A 25 -1.84 -14.30 -1.77
C ILE A 25 -2.91 -14.95 -2.66
N ASN A 26 -3.99 -15.42 -2.06
CA ASN A 26 -5.10 -16.08 -2.75
C ASN A 26 -5.95 -15.12 -3.60
N ALA A 27 -5.82 -13.81 -3.42
CA ALA A 27 -6.48 -12.79 -4.23
C ALA A 27 -5.62 -12.35 -5.43
N ILE A 28 -4.35 -12.74 -5.48
CA ILE A 28 -3.45 -12.39 -6.58
C ILE A 28 -3.67 -13.36 -7.75
N GLN A 29 -4.10 -12.80 -8.87
CA GLN A 29 -4.27 -13.50 -10.14
C GLN A 29 -3.01 -13.37 -10.98
N GLN A 30 -2.63 -14.47 -11.64
CA GLN A 30 -1.47 -14.53 -12.52
C GLN A 30 -1.90 -14.77 -13.97
N ILE A 31 -1.39 -13.95 -14.89
CA ILE A 31 -1.52 -14.15 -16.34
C ILE A 31 -0.12 -14.05 -16.95
N GLY A 32 0.48 -15.20 -17.24
CA GLY A 32 1.85 -15.29 -17.72
C GLY A 32 2.85 -14.81 -16.66
N LEU A 33 3.54 -13.70 -16.94
CA LEU A 33 4.49 -13.05 -16.03
C LEU A 33 3.92 -11.80 -15.34
N SER A 34 2.64 -11.51 -15.56
CA SER A 34 1.93 -10.39 -14.95
C SER A 34 1.04 -10.89 -13.81
N TYR A 35 0.93 -10.08 -12.77
CA TYR A 35 0.14 -10.33 -11.58
C TYR A 35 -0.76 -9.14 -11.28
N SER A 36 -1.99 -9.41 -10.88
CA SER A 36 -2.92 -8.37 -10.47
C SER A 36 -3.77 -8.83 -9.28
N ALA A 37 -4.22 -7.88 -8.47
CA ALA A 37 -5.24 -8.12 -7.46
C ALA A 37 -6.17 -6.90 -7.36
N GLU A 38 -7.46 -7.17 -7.28
CA GLU A 38 -8.47 -6.14 -7.02
C GLU A 38 -8.38 -5.64 -5.58
N THR A 39 -8.89 -4.43 -5.34
CA THR A 39 -9.05 -3.87 -4.00
C THR A 39 -10.36 -3.09 -3.93
N GLY A 40 -10.75 -2.67 -2.73
CA GLY A 40 -11.90 -1.79 -2.50
C GLY A 40 -11.66 -0.31 -2.87
N GLY A 41 -10.66 0.00 -3.70
CA GLY A 41 -10.29 1.35 -4.12
C GLY A 41 -10.42 1.57 -5.64
N ASP A 42 -9.98 2.74 -6.10
CA ASP A 42 -10.06 3.13 -7.52
C ASP A 42 -8.98 2.49 -8.43
N GLU A 43 -7.95 1.91 -7.81
CA GLU A 43 -6.80 1.36 -8.52
C GLU A 43 -6.66 -0.13 -8.18
N GLN A 44 -5.81 -0.85 -8.92
CA GLN A 44 -5.52 -2.26 -8.66
C GLN A 44 -4.07 -2.45 -8.24
N TRP A 45 -3.78 -3.57 -7.59
CA TRP A 45 -2.41 -4.01 -7.37
C TRP A 45 -1.86 -4.64 -8.64
N ILE A 46 -0.64 -4.29 -9.01
CA ILE A 46 0.01 -4.74 -10.24
C ILE A 46 1.44 -5.14 -9.93
N GLY A 47 1.85 -6.30 -10.44
CA GLY A 47 3.24 -6.76 -10.40
C GLY A 47 3.60 -7.41 -11.72
N SER A 48 4.87 -7.33 -12.09
CA SER A 48 5.38 -8.01 -13.28
C SER A 48 6.76 -8.56 -13.04
N LEU A 49 7.01 -9.75 -13.57
CA LEU A 49 8.31 -10.39 -13.48
C LEU A 49 9.08 -10.15 -14.77
N GLN A 50 10.34 -9.75 -14.64
CA GLN A 50 11.25 -9.54 -15.74
C GLN A 50 12.27 -10.68 -15.80
N GLY A 51 12.54 -11.20 -17.01
CA GLY A 51 13.54 -12.23 -17.25
C GLY A 51 12.99 -13.66 -17.37
N SER A 52 13.91 -14.62 -17.48
CA SER A 52 13.59 -16.04 -17.73
C SER A 52 13.44 -16.81 -16.42
N ILE A 53 12.21 -16.88 -15.91
CA ILE A 53 11.89 -17.67 -14.71
C ILE A 53 11.64 -19.13 -15.11
N PRO A 54 12.12 -20.12 -14.32
CA PRO A 54 11.83 -21.51 -14.57
C PRO A 54 10.31 -21.76 -14.68
N GLN A 55 9.90 -22.48 -15.72
CA GLN A 55 8.50 -22.83 -15.94
C GLN A 55 7.91 -23.53 -14.71
N GLY A 56 6.68 -23.15 -14.35
CA GLY A 56 5.97 -23.70 -13.21
C GLY A 56 6.48 -23.23 -11.84
N LYS A 57 7.50 -22.37 -11.76
CA LYS A 57 8.01 -21.80 -10.50
C LYS A 57 7.63 -20.34 -10.27
N THR A 58 6.62 -19.86 -11.00
CA THR A 58 6.07 -18.51 -10.91
C THR A 58 5.00 -18.35 -9.83
N ALA A 59 4.52 -19.44 -9.25
CA ALA A 59 3.57 -19.37 -8.14
C ALA A 59 4.17 -18.65 -6.93
N ILE A 60 3.34 -17.84 -6.28
CA ILE A 60 3.68 -17.17 -5.02
C ILE A 60 3.77 -18.23 -3.92
N LYS A 61 4.85 -18.19 -3.15
CA LYS A 61 5.11 -19.09 -2.02
C LYS A 61 4.59 -18.46 -0.74
N ASP A 62 5.06 -17.25 -0.43
CA ASP A 62 4.75 -16.55 0.80
C ASP A 62 4.92 -15.03 0.63
N PHE A 63 4.35 -14.28 1.56
CA PHE A 63 4.54 -12.84 1.67
C PHE A 63 5.87 -12.56 2.38
N SER A 64 6.65 -11.63 1.84
CA SER A 64 7.93 -11.22 2.42
C SER A 64 7.73 -10.01 3.30
N GLU A 65 7.33 -8.88 2.71
CA GLU A 65 7.28 -7.60 3.40
C GLU A 65 6.50 -6.52 2.64
N ALA A 66 6.15 -5.45 3.35
CA ALA A 66 5.72 -4.19 2.80
C ALA A 66 6.61 -3.07 3.33
N VAL A 67 6.87 -2.05 2.50
CA VAL A 67 7.80 -0.96 2.83
C VAL A 67 7.16 0.40 2.68
N LEU A 68 7.37 1.26 3.67
CA LEU A 68 7.04 2.68 3.67
C LEU A 68 8.31 3.47 3.98
N ILE A 69 8.64 4.45 3.15
CA ILE A 69 9.81 5.32 3.34
C ILE A 69 9.32 6.64 3.95
N LEU A 70 9.95 7.09 5.04
CA LEU A 70 9.66 8.39 5.63
C LEU A 70 10.11 9.52 4.68
N ASP A 71 9.34 10.59 4.60
CA ASP A 71 9.67 11.76 3.79
C ASP A 71 10.33 12.80 4.70
N ASP A 72 11.60 13.12 4.46
CA ASP A 72 12.39 14.05 5.30
C ASP A 72 11.89 15.51 5.20
N GLU A 73 11.06 15.84 4.21
CA GLU A 73 10.60 17.20 3.91
C GLU A 73 9.38 17.66 4.73
N VAL A 74 8.81 16.80 5.60
CA VAL A 74 7.61 17.15 6.36
C VAL A 74 7.97 17.52 7.80
N ASP A 75 8.01 18.83 8.06
CA ASP A 75 8.26 19.48 9.35
C ASP A 75 7.61 18.78 10.56
N GLU A 76 8.31 18.92 11.68
CA GLU A 76 8.26 18.17 12.93
C GLU A 76 6.86 17.93 13.56
N VAL A 77 6.83 16.84 14.36
CA VAL A 77 5.86 16.48 15.42
C VAL A 77 4.69 15.55 15.01
N ASN A 78 4.17 15.60 13.79
CA ASN A 78 3.01 14.76 13.39
C ASN A 78 3.27 13.72 12.26
N SER A 79 4.48 13.70 11.70
CA SER A 79 4.86 12.96 10.49
C SER A 79 5.53 11.61 10.73
N VAL A 80 5.81 11.22 11.98
CA VAL A 80 6.57 9.99 12.32
C VAL A 80 5.94 8.70 11.79
N HIS A 81 4.64 8.70 11.48
CA HIS A 81 3.92 7.52 10.99
C HIS A 81 3.33 7.75 9.59
N GLN A 82 3.85 8.71 8.85
CA GLN A 82 3.43 9.01 7.47
C GLN A 82 4.64 9.00 6.55
N GLY A 83 4.45 8.55 5.32
CA GLY A 83 5.52 8.53 4.34
C GLY A 83 5.04 8.07 2.98
N LYS A 84 5.98 7.72 2.11
CA LYS A 84 5.71 7.17 0.78
C LYS A 84 5.69 5.65 0.86
N PHE A 85 4.50 5.06 0.80
CA PHE A 85 4.33 3.62 0.62
C PHE A 85 4.91 3.21 -0.73
N GLN A 86 5.75 2.18 -0.72
CA GLN A 86 6.49 1.74 -1.90
C GLN A 86 5.80 0.58 -2.61
N LYS A 87 5.73 -0.58 -1.96
CA LYS A 87 5.33 -1.86 -2.56
C LYS A 87 5.10 -2.94 -1.51
N CYS A 88 4.46 -4.02 -1.95
CA CYS A 88 4.37 -5.30 -1.25
C CYS A 88 5.21 -6.34 -1.99
N THR A 89 6.09 -7.04 -1.30
CA THR A 89 7.00 -8.03 -1.89
C THR A 89 6.61 -9.44 -1.45
N TYR A 90 6.59 -10.36 -2.41
CA TYR A 90 6.23 -11.76 -2.25
C TYR A 90 7.35 -12.65 -2.75
N ASN A 91 7.66 -13.71 -2.03
CA ASN A 91 8.62 -14.71 -2.50
C ASN A 91 7.92 -15.69 -3.44
N LEU A 92 8.58 -16.04 -4.54
CA LEU A 92 8.11 -17.06 -5.47
C LEU A 92 8.64 -18.44 -5.09
N GLN A 93 8.06 -19.48 -5.68
CA GLN A 93 8.58 -20.83 -5.56
C GLN A 93 9.96 -21.01 -6.22
N ALA A 94 10.30 -20.17 -7.21
CA ALA A 94 11.66 -20.06 -7.71
C ALA A 94 12.54 -19.41 -6.63
N GLU A 95 13.50 -20.16 -6.10
CA GLU A 95 14.41 -19.67 -5.06
C GLU A 95 15.14 -18.40 -5.51
N GLY A 96 15.16 -17.39 -4.63
CA GLY A 96 15.77 -16.08 -4.90
C GLY A 96 14.95 -15.16 -5.78
N TRP A 97 13.77 -15.57 -6.24
CA TRP A 97 12.87 -14.72 -7.03
C TRP A 97 11.77 -14.11 -6.16
N GLN A 98 11.52 -12.84 -6.41
CA GLN A 98 10.50 -12.06 -5.72
C GLN A 98 9.59 -11.38 -6.73
N LEU A 99 8.33 -11.21 -6.33
CA LEU A 99 7.34 -10.41 -7.01
C LEU A 99 7.08 -9.16 -6.18
N ASP A 100 7.28 -8.01 -6.81
CA ASP A 100 6.86 -6.73 -6.26
C ASP A 100 5.49 -6.34 -6.82
N MET A 101 4.56 -6.04 -5.92
CA MET A 101 3.21 -5.55 -6.23
C MET A 101 3.09 -4.08 -5.83
N TYR A 102 2.67 -3.24 -6.77
CA TYR A 102 2.49 -1.80 -6.62
C TYR A 102 1.02 -1.43 -6.76
N TYR A 103 0.53 -0.54 -5.89
CA TYR A 103 -0.84 -0.05 -5.96
C TYR A 103 -0.97 1.06 -7.00
N GLY A 104 -1.75 0.85 -8.07
CA GLY A 104 -1.89 1.83 -9.16
C GLY A 104 -0.58 2.11 -9.91
N ASN A 105 0.38 1.18 -9.86
CA ASN A 105 1.71 1.29 -10.48
C ASN A 105 2.48 2.58 -10.11
N LYS A 106 2.28 3.09 -8.90
CA LYS A 106 2.94 4.30 -8.36
C LYS A 106 3.10 4.20 -6.85
N THR A 107 3.87 5.11 -6.27
CA THR A 107 3.97 5.26 -4.81
C THR A 107 2.92 6.23 -4.30
N TRP A 108 2.52 6.07 -3.04
CA TRP A 108 1.45 6.85 -2.44
C TRP A 108 1.90 7.43 -1.12
N ARG A 109 1.48 8.67 -0.84
CA ARG A 109 1.56 9.17 0.53
C ARG A 109 0.57 8.38 1.38
N ALA A 110 1.06 7.78 2.45
CA ALA A 110 0.29 6.90 3.29
C ALA A 110 0.57 7.18 4.76
N SER A 111 -0.42 6.85 5.60
CA SER A 111 -0.34 6.86 7.04
C SER A 111 -0.44 5.43 7.59
N ILE A 112 0.39 5.12 8.58
CA ILE A 112 0.37 3.87 9.34
C ILE A 112 -0.02 4.10 10.80
N ILE A 113 -0.59 5.27 11.11
CA ILE A 113 -1.08 5.58 12.46
C ILE A 113 -2.11 4.53 12.90
N GLY A 114 -1.88 3.95 14.08
CA GLY A 114 -2.75 2.91 14.65
C GLY A 114 -2.66 1.55 13.94
N LYS A 115 -1.66 1.34 13.07
CA LYS A 115 -1.44 0.07 12.36
C LYS A 115 -0.27 -0.67 13.05
N PRO A 116 -0.53 -1.77 13.78
CA PRO A 116 0.41 -2.30 14.77
C PRO A 116 1.58 -3.10 14.19
N HIS A 117 1.50 -3.51 12.93
CA HIS A 117 2.48 -4.42 12.30
C HIS A 117 3.61 -3.71 11.57
N TRP A 118 3.66 -2.38 11.65
CA TRP A 118 4.74 -1.59 11.05
C TRP A 118 5.82 -1.34 12.09
N GLU A 119 7.01 -1.81 11.80
CA GLU A 119 8.19 -1.65 12.64
C GLU A 119 9.13 -0.64 12.01
N TYR A 120 9.60 0.32 12.81
CA TYR A 120 10.57 1.30 12.37
C TYR A 120 11.94 0.65 12.23
N GLN A 121 12.59 0.89 11.09
CA GLN A 121 13.95 0.50 10.83
C GLN A 121 14.75 1.67 10.28
N LYS A 122 15.87 1.95 10.95
CA LYS A 122 16.84 2.93 10.48
C LYS A 122 17.93 2.22 9.68
N THR A 123 17.98 2.49 8.38
CA THR A 123 19.09 2.05 7.53
C THR A 123 20.10 3.19 7.35
N PRO A 124 21.34 2.94 6.90
CA PRO A 124 22.32 4.00 6.69
C PRO A 124 21.91 5.07 5.68
N PHE A 125 20.93 4.79 4.81
CA PHE A 125 20.55 5.68 3.70
C PHE A 125 19.12 6.22 3.82
N LEU A 126 18.24 5.51 4.53
CA LEU A 126 16.81 5.79 4.59
C LEU A 126 16.24 5.40 5.94
N GLU A 127 15.25 6.16 6.40
CA GLU A 127 14.37 5.77 7.49
C GLU A 127 13.11 5.13 6.91
N ILE A 128 12.86 3.89 7.30
CA ILE A 128 11.75 3.11 6.75
C ILE A 128 10.89 2.52 7.86
N TYR A 129 9.62 2.30 7.54
CA TYR A 129 8.79 1.35 8.24
C TYR A 129 8.63 0.11 7.38
N GLN A 130 8.76 -1.06 8.01
CA GLN A 130 8.59 -2.35 7.37
C GLN A 130 7.47 -3.11 8.08
N CYS A 131 6.60 -3.77 7.32
CA CYS A 131 5.65 -4.74 7.83
C CYS A 131 6.01 -6.12 7.27
N SER A 132 6.38 -7.06 8.14
CA SER A 132 6.85 -8.40 7.78
C SER A 132 6.48 -9.42 8.86
N GLY A 133 6.64 -10.71 8.57
CA GLY A 133 6.34 -11.79 9.55
C GLY A 133 4.86 -12.00 9.88
N VAL A 134 3.96 -11.34 9.14
CA VAL A 134 2.50 -11.44 9.24
C VAL A 134 1.88 -11.77 7.89
N ALA A 135 0.58 -12.05 7.85
CA ALA A 135 -0.14 -12.18 6.58
C ALA A 135 -0.16 -10.83 5.83
N ALA A 136 -0.16 -10.85 4.50
CA ALA A 136 -0.07 -9.64 3.68
C ALA A 136 -1.19 -8.64 4.01
N GLU A 137 -2.42 -9.12 4.18
CA GLU A 137 -3.61 -8.34 4.52
C GLU A 137 -3.54 -7.66 5.90
N GLU A 138 -2.59 -8.03 6.76
CA GLU A 138 -2.36 -7.35 8.04
C GLU A 138 -1.46 -6.11 7.90
N CYS A 139 -0.74 -5.97 6.80
CA CYS A 139 0.04 -4.77 6.46
C CYS A 139 -0.89 -3.66 5.95
N LYS A 140 -1.65 -3.08 6.87
CA LYS A 140 -2.67 -2.05 6.65
C LYS A 140 -2.05 -0.65 6.64
N PHE A 141 -2.56 0.23 5.80
CA PHE A 141 -2.17 1.64 5.71
C PHE A 141 -3.33 2.46 5.16
N ASP A 142 -3.32 3.77 5.39
CA ASP A 142 -4.34 4.67 4.86
C ASP A 142 -3.70 5.59 3.83
N ILE A 143 -4.16 5.55 2.58
CA ILE A 143 -3.69 6.45 1.54
C ILE A 143 -4.22 7.85 1.83
N LEU A 144 -3.30 8.80 1.89
CA LEU A 144 -3.62 10.20 2.13
C LEU A 144 -3.98 10.88 0.80
N PRO A 145 -4.93 11.83 0.81
CA PRO A 145 -5.26 12.59 -0.38
C PRO A 145 -4.03 13.32 -0.93
N ALA A 146 -3.94 13.42 -2.26
CA ALA A 146 -2.95 14.28 -2.88
C ALA A 146 -3.15 15.70 -2.37
N GLU A 147 -2.08 16.36 -1.92
CA GLU A 147 -2.17 17.79 -1.57
C GLU A 147 -2.65 18.53 -2.81
N SER A 148 -3.85 19.09 -2.72
CA SER A 148 -4.42 19.89 -3.79
C SER A 148 -3.51 21.09 -3.99
N ALA A 149 -2.80 21.13 -5.13
CA ALA A 149 -2.08 22.31 -5.57
C ALA A 149 -3.07 23.49 -5.53
N SER A 150 -2.86 24.37 -4.55
CA SER A 150 -3.66 25.58 -4.33
C SER A 150 -3.13 26.72 -5.19
#